data_AF-A0A2I0IFU8-F1
#
_entry.id   AF-A0A2I0IFU8-F1
#
_cell.length_a   1.000
_cell.length_b   1.000
_cell.length_c   1.000
_cell.angle_alpha   90.00
_cell.angle_beta   90.00
_cell.angle_gamma   90.00
#
_symmetry.space_group_name_H-M   'P 1'
#
loop_
_entity.id
_entity.type
_entity.pdbx_description
1 polymer ?
#
loop_
_entity_poly.entity_id
_entity_poly.type
_entity_poly.pdbx_seq_one_letter_code
_entity_poly.pdbx_strand_id
1 'polypeptide(L)'
;MDSDKPMFNSAPWSTPSRPALAPLLFLFSVIAILSLQLTPRSPGIPGSPVIHPGNITNPTRDGRPSCGAFFRGSAERKVVMSITDFGGVGDGRTSNTEAFRRAVRFMGRFGDRGGSQLNVPKGTWLTGSFNLTSNFTLFLEEGALILGSQGLDMGCSVSDQLKF
;
A
#
# COMPACT_ATOMS: atom_id res chain seq x y z
N MET A 1 -85.54 -23.89 -23.29
CA MET A 1 -84.67 -22.79 -22.83
C MET A 1 -83.66 -23.37 -21.86
N ASP A 2 -82.81 -24.29 -22.32
CA ASP A 2 -81.56 -24.01 -23.04
C ASP A 2 -80.56 -23.32 -22.11
N SER A 3 -79.60 -24.09 -21.63
CA SER A 3 -78.27 -23.60 -21.26
C SER A 3 -77.32 -24.79 -21.20
N ASP A 4 -76.68 -25.05 -22.34
CA ASP A 4 -75.55 -25.94 -22.49
C ASP A 4 -74.37 -25.53 -21.58
N LYS A 5 -73.64 -26.52 -21.05
CA LYS A 5 -72.17 -26.49 -21.21
C LYS A 5 -71.54 -27.89 -21.12
N PRO A 6 -70.70 -28.28 -22.09
CA PRO A 6 -70.18 -29.64 -22.24
C PRO A 6 -68.82 -29.89 -21.57
N MET A 7 -68.59 -31.19 -21.34
CA MET A 7 -67.34 -31.96 -21.35
C MET A 7 -66.03 -31.24 -21.02
N PHE A 8 -65.53 -31.49 -19.81
CA PHE A 8 -64.09 -31.38 -19.52
C PHE A 8 -63.37 -32.60 -20.10
N ASN A 9 -62.66 -32.32 -21.18
CA ASN A 9 -61.82 -33.22 -21.96
C ASN A 9 -60.57 -33.61 -21.15
N SER A 10 -60.27 -34.91 -21.13
CA SER A 10 -59.01 -35.48 -20.67
C SER A 10 -57.85 -35.10 -21.60
N ALA A 11 -56.75 -34.60 -21.03
CA ALA A 11 -55.50 -34.34 -21.75
C ALA A 11 -54.28 -34.67 -20.87
N PRO A 12 -53.13 -35.02 -21.48
CA PRO A 12 -52.19 -36.02 -20.97
C PRO A 12 -51.02 -35.41 -20.19
N TRP A 13 -50.36 -36.24 -19.37
CA TRP A 13 -49.09 -35.94 -18.70
C TRP A 13 -48.08 -35.30 -19.66
N SER A 14 -47.83 -34.00 -19.50
CA SER A 14 -46.73 -33.29 -20.16
C SER A 14 -45.42 -33.57 -19.42
N THR A 15 -44.48 -34.21 -20.11
CA THR A 15 -43.08 -34.34 -19.72
C THR A 15 -42.40 -32.97 -19.66
N PRO A 16 -41.56 -32.67 -18.65
CA PRO A 16 -40.86 -31.40 -18.57
C PRO A 16 -39.78 -31.32 -19.67
N SER A 17 -39.95 -30.34 -20.55
CA SER A 17 -38.95 -29.95 -21.55
C SER A 17 -37.68 -29.45 -20.86
N ARG A 18 -36.54 -30.05 -21.23
CA ARG A 18 -35.22 -29.69 -20.72
C ARG A 18 -34.90 -28.24 -21.11
N PRO A 19 -34.42 -27.39 -20.18
CA PRO A 19 -34.06 -26.04 -20.53
C PRO A 19 -32.83 -26.06 -21.44
N ALA A 20 -32.96 -25.44 -22.62
CA ALA A 20 -31.89 -25.22 -23.59
C ALA A 20 -30.84 -24.19 -23.12
N LEU A 21 -30.60 -24.10 -21.81
CA LEU A 21 -29.63 -23.22 -21.17
C LEU A 21 -28.23 -23.83 -21.10
N ALA A 22 -28.12 -25.17 -21.22
CA ALA A 22 -26.84 -25.87 -21.24
C ALA A 22 -25.87 -25.38 -22.36
N PRO A 23 -26.27 -25.21 -23.63
CA PRO A 23 -25.36 -24.70 -24.66
C PRO A 23 -24.94 -23.25 -24.39
N LEU A 24 -25.81 -22.45 -23.77
CA LEU A 24 -25.51 -21.08 -23.40
C LEU A 24 -24.42 -21.03 -22.31
N LEU A 25 -24.52 -21.88 -21.30
CA LEU A 25 -23.52 -21.99 -20.23
C LEU A 25 -22.17 -22.50 -20.76
N PHE A 26 -22.19 -23.43 -21.72
CA PHE A 26 -20.97 -23.87 -22.43
C PHE A 26 -20.34 -22.74 -23.26
N LEU A 27 -21.15 -21.91 -23.91
CA LEU A 27 -20.64 -20.78 -24.66
C LEU A 27 -19.99 -19.73 -23.73
N PHE A 28 -20.63 -19.43 -22.59
CA PHE A 28 -20.04 -18.53 -21.59
C PHE A 28 -18.75 -19.07 -20.98
N SER A 29 -18.66 -20.39 -20.72
CA SER A 29 -17.44 -21.00 -20.20
C SER A 29 -16.31 -20.98 -21.24
N VAL A 30 -16.60 -21.28 -22.50
CA VAL A 30 -15.63 -21.21 -23.61
C VAL A 30 -15.16 -19.77 -23.83
N ILE A 31 -16.06 -18.78 -23.80
CA ILE A 31 -15.70 -17.36 -23.92
C ILE A 31 -14.82 -16.91 -22.74
N ALA A 32 -15.13 -17.32 -21.51
CA ALA A 32 -14.33 -17.00 -20.34
C ALA A 32 -12.92 -17.63 -20.40
N ILE A 33 -12.82 -18.89 -20.84
CA ILE A 33 -11.54 -19.59 -21.02
C ILE A 33 -10.73 -18.96 -22.17
N LEU A 34 -11.38 -18.61 -23.28
CA LEU A 34 -10.74 -17.96 -24.43
C LEU A 34 -10.24 -16.55 -24.07
N SER A 35 -10.97 -15.83 -23.23
CA SER A 35 -10.55 -14.53 -22.69
C SER A 35 -9.32 -14.62 -21.78
N LEU A 36 -9.15 -15.75 -21.07
CA LEU A 36 -7.94 -16.02 -20.27
C LEU A 36 -6.68 -16.31 -21.11
N GLN A 37 -6.83 -16.74 -22.36
CA GLN A 37 -5.71 -16.99 -23.28
C GLN A 37 -5.30 -15.74 -24.08
N LEU A 38 -6.21 -14.76 -24.21
CA LEU A 38 -5.98 -13.48 -24.91
C LEU A 38 -5.49 -12.37 -23.98
N THR A 39 -5.56 -12.57 -22.66
CA THR A 39 -4.72 -11.78 -21.75
C THR A 39 -3.33 -12.36 -21.89
N PRO A 40 -2.30 -11.59 -22.30
CA PRO A 40 -0.95 -12.09 -22.38
C PRO A 40 -0.48 -12.36 -20.95
N ARG A 41 -0.79 -13.55 -20.45
CA ARG A 41 -0.12 -14.13 -19.30
C ARG A 41 1.21 -14.60 -19.87
N SER A 42 2.18 -13.69 -19.97
CA SER A 42 3.57 -14.09 -20.08
C SER A 42 3.85 -15.07 -18.94
N PRO A 43 4.13 -16.35 -19.19
CA PRO A 43 4.87 -17.16 -18.25
C PRO A 43 6.34 -16.82 -18.55
N GLY A 44 6.73 -15.61 -18.18
CA GLY A 44 8.07 -15.10 -18.35
C GLY A 44 8.94 -15.51 -17.17
N ILE A 45 9.43 -16.76 -17.22
CA ILE A 45 10.71 -17.30 -16.72
C ILE A 45 11.08 -17.01 -15.24
N PRO A 46 11.48 -18.04 -14.44
CA PRO A 46 12.30 -17.81 -13.26
C PRO A 46 13.67 -17.29 -13.73
N GLY A 47 13.75 -15.98 -13.90
CA GLY A 47 14.93 -15.27 -14.38
C GLY A 47 16.06 -15.41 -13.39
N SER A 48 16.97 -16.34 -13.66
CA SER A 48 18.39 -16.04 -13.46
C SER A 48 18.68 -14.76 -14.25
N PRO A 49 19.36 -13.76 -13.66
CA PRO A 49 19.66 -12.53 -14.38
C PRO A 49 20.57 -12.89 -15.56
N VAL A 50 20.03 -12.83 -16.77
CA VAL A 50 20.81 -12.69 -17.99
C VAL A 50 21.53 -11.36 -17.85
N ILE A 51 22.83 -11.43 -17.58
CA ILE A 51 23.75 -10.31 -17.62
C ILE A 51 23.73 -9.78 -19.05
N HIS A 52 22.92 -8.75 -19.29
CA HIS A 52 23.05 -7.94 -20.49
C HIS A 52 24.28 -7.05 -20.29
N PRO A 53 25.29 -7.10 -21.18
CA PRO A 53 26.42 -6.17 -21.11
C PRO A 53 25.96 -4.81 -21.64
N GLY A 54 25.30 -4.05 -20.78
CA GLY A 54 24.81 -2.70 -21.06
C GLY A 54 25.40 -1.70 -20.07
N ASN A 55 26.67 -1.36 -20.28
CA ASN A 55 27.39 -0.19 -19.75
C ASN A 55 27.13 0.20 -18.27
N ILE A 56 27.66 -0.58 -17.33
CA ILE A 56 27.77 -0.18 -15.91
C ILE A 56 29.07 0.62 -15.75
N THR A 57 29.07 1.91 -16.05
CA THR A 57 30.11 2.82 -15.54
C THR A 57 29.74 3.27 -14.14
N ASN A 58 29.76 2.33 -13.21
CA ASN A 58 30.15 2.60 -11.83
C ASN A 58 30.62 1.28 -11.23
N PRO A 59 31.89 0.90 -11.47
CA PRO A 59 32.43 -0.31 -10.88
C PRO A 59 32.60 -0.03 -9.38
N THR A 60 31.70 -0.56 -8.56
CA THR A 60 32.11 -0.93 -7.20
C THR A 60 33.19 -1.99 -7.34
N ARG A 61 34.33 -1.74 -6.68
CA ARG A 61 35.65 -2.36 -6.89
C ARG A 61 35.70 -3.90 -6.79
N ASP A 62 34.63 -4.55 -6.30
CA ASP A 62 34.63 -5.96 -5.93
C ASP A 62 33.57 -6.83 -6.65
N GLY A 63 32.84 -6.30 -7.63
CA GLY A 63 31.91 -7.11 -8.46
C GLY A 63 30.74 -7.77 -7.71
N ARG A 64 30.55 -7.49 -6.42
CA ARG A 64 29.42 -7.99 -5.63
C ARG A 64 28.21 -7.07 -5.84
N PRO A 65 27.05 -7.61 -6.30
CA PRO A 65 25.84 -6.81 -6.36
C PRO A 65 25.46 -6.38 -4.94
N SER A 66 25.45 -5.08 -4.70
CA SER A 66 24.92 -4.56 -3.43
C SER A 66 23.40 -4.72 -3.40
N CYS A 67 22.84 -4.83 -2.19
CA CYS A 67 21.39 -4.81 -2.00
C CYS A 67 20.75 -3.50 -2.50
N GLY A 68 21.53 -2.45 -2.79
CA GLY A 68 21.03 -1.23 -3.43
C GLY A 68 20.43 -1.45 -4.81
N ALA A 69 20.81 -2.52 -5.51
CA ALA A 69 20.17 -2.95 -6.75
C ALA A 69 18.72 -3.42 -6.55
N PHE A 70 18.38 -3.92 -5.35
CA PHE A 70 17.01 -4.33 -4.98
C PHE A 70 16.07 -3.13 -4.78
N PHE A 71 16.61 -1.99 -4.34
CA PHE A 71 15.86 -0.75 -4.15
C PHE A 71 15.87 0.19 -5.37
N ARG A 72 16.27 -0.31 -6.55
CA ARG A 72 16.18 0.44 -7.81
C ARG A 72 14.71 0.63 -8.18
N GLY A 73 14.12 1.70 -7.65
CA GLY A 73 12.73 2.05 -7.89
C GLY A 73 12.02 2.68 -6.70
N SER A 74 12.70 3.45 -5.84
CA SER A 74 11.93 4.39 -5.01
C SER A 74 11.33 5.41 -5.96
N ALA A 75 10.05 5.23 -6.29
CA ALA A 75 9.29 6.24 -7.00
C ALA A 75 9.44 7.56 -6.26
N GLU A 76 9.71 8.64 -7.01
CA GLU A 76 9.75 9.99 -6.48
C GLU A 76 8.50 10.23 -5.61
N ARG A 77 8.72 10.72 -4.39
CA ARG A 77 7.61 10.96 -3.46
C ARG A 77 6.81 12.14 -3.98
N LYS A 78 5.56 11.90 -4.37
CA LYS A 78 4.70 12.93 -4.98
C LYS A 78 4.39 14.10 -4.05
N VAL A 79 4.51 13.90 -2.75
CA VAL A 79 4.26 14.94 -1.74
C VAL A 79 5.52 15.14 -0.91
N VAL A 80 6.06 16.36 -0.95
CA VAL A 80 7.22 16.78 -0.17
C VAL A 80 6.81 17.95 0.72
N MET A 81 7.10 17.89 2.02
CA MET A 81 6.82 18.95 2.99
C MET A 81 7.99 19.08 3.96
N SER A 82 8.11 20.22 4.65
CA SER A 82 9.08 20.42 5.73
C SER A 82 8.44 20.23 7.10
N ILE A 83 9.19 19.76 8.09
CA ILE A 83 8.74 19.70 9.49
C ILE A 83 8.38 21.08 10.05
N THR A 84 8.96 22.15 9.51
CA THR A 84 8.63 23.55 9.88
C THR A 84 7.18 23.91 9.52
N ASP A 85 6.63 23.32 8.46
CA ASP A 85 5.24 23.55 8.03
C ASP A 85 4.23 22.99 9.03
N PHE A 86 4.68 22.08 9.91
CA PHE A 86 3.89 21.48 10.99
C PHE A 86 4.21 22.07 12.36
N GLY A 87 4.95 23.19 12.41
CA GLY A 87 5.32 23.90 13.64
C GLY A 87 6.55 23.32 14.34
N GLY A 88 7.42 22.62 13.62
CA GLY A 88 8.70 22.19 14.15
C GLY A 88 9.68 23.35 14.34
N VAL A 89 10.50 23.29 15.39
CA VAL A 89 11.55 24.26 15.75
C VAL A 89 12.88 23.52 15.98
N GLY A 90 13.91 23.90 15.22
CA GLY A 90 15.23 23.26 15.21
C GLY A 90 16.24 23.81 16.22
N ASP A 91 15.79 24.20 17.42
CA ASP A 91 16.60 24.85 18.47
C ASP A 91 17.25 23.88 19.48
N GLY A 92 16.97 22.58 19.37
CA GLY A 92 17.42 21.52 20.28
C GLY A 92 16.76 21.52 21.67
N ARG A 93 15.78 22.39 21.91
CA ARG A 93 15.12 22.58 23.21
C ARG A 93 13.61 22.37 23.14
N THR A 94 13.01 22.82 22.05
CA THR A 94 11.57 22.68 21.79
C THR A 94 11.24 21.23 21.49
N SER A 95 10.21 20.69 22.16
CA SER A 95 9.69 19.35 21.86
C SER A 95 8.91 19.37 20.54
N ASN A 96 9.40 18.61 19.57
CA ASN A 96 8.84 18.49 18.22
C ASN A 96 7.93 17.26 18.06
N THR A 97 7.64 16.51 19.13
CA THR A 97 6.84 15.26 19.08
C THR A 97 5.51 15.47 18.38
N GLU A 98 4.78 16.53 18.73
CA GLU A 98 3.49 16.83 18.11
C GLU A 98 3.63 17.36 16.68
N ALA A 99 4.73 18.05 16.35
CA ALA A 99 5.02 18.44 14.97
C ALA A 99 5.22 17.20 14.08
N PHE A 100 6.02 16.23 14.52
CA PHE A 100 6.21 14.95 13.82
C PHE A 100 4.91 14.15 13.70
N ARG A 101 4.13 14.04 14.78
CA ARG A 101 2.83 13.34 14.76
C ARG A 101 1.83 13.99 13.79
N ARG A 102 1.76 15.33 13.75
CA ARG A 102 0.93 16.06 12.78
C ARG A 102 1.40 15.81 11.35
N ALA A 103 2.71 15.90 11.11
CA ALA A 103 3.31 15.67 9.81
C ALA A 103 2.98 14.25 9.30
N VAL A 104 3.27 13.21 10.10
CA VAL A 104 3.00 11.82 9.72
C VAL A 104 1.50 11.59 9.48
N ARG A 105 0.62 12.10 10.35
CA ARG A 105 -0.84 11.94 10.18
C ARG A 105 -1.34 12.58 8.88
N PHE A 106 -0.87 13.78 8.57
CA PHE A 106 -1.25 14.49 7.35
C PHE A 106 -0.72 13.76 6.11
N MET A 107 0.57 13.42 6.14
CA MET A 107 1.29 12.88 4.99
C MET A 107 1.03 11.39 4.74
N GLY A 108 0.59 10.64 5.75
CA GLY A 108 0.19 9.23 5.61
C GLY A 108 -1.00 9.04 4.67
N ARG A 109 -1.81 10.09 4.46
CA ARG A 109 -2.94 10.09 3.51
C ARG A 109 -2.50 9.90 2.05
N PHE A 110 -1.21 10.03 1.75
CA PHE A 110 -0.65 9.90 0.41
C PHE A 110 0.03 8.53 0.16
N GLY A 111 -0.05 7.59 1.12
CA GLY A 111 0.60 6.28 1.03
C GLY A 111 0.30 5.53 -0.28
N ASP A 112 -0.96 5.49 -0.70
CA ASP A 112 -1.40 4.81 -1.93
C ASP A 112 -1.28 5.69 -3.20
N ARG A 113 -0.80 6.93 -3.04
CA ARG A 113 -0.68 7.93 -4.12
C ARG A 113 0.78 8.27 -4.44
N GLY A 114 1.69 7.31 -4.29
CA GLY A 114 3.13 7.50 -4.50
C GLY A 114 3.89 7.96 -3.25
N GLY A 115 3.24 7.93 -2.08
CA GLY A 115 3.87 8.22 -0.80
C GLY A 115 4.23 9.68 -0.59
N SER A 116 4.97 9.92 0.49
CA SER A 116 5.32 11.26 0.94
C SER A 116 6.73 11.34 1.50
N GLN A 117 7.34 12.52 1.47
CA GLN A 117 8.66 12.82 2.00
C GLN A 117 8.60 14.02 2.94
N LEU A 118 8.99 13.83 4.19
CA LEU A 118 9.13 14.89 5.18
C LEU A 118 10.60 15.30 5.28
N ASN A 119 10.90 16.53 4.93
CA ASN A 119 12.23 17.12 5.07
C ASN A 119 12.39 17.68 6.49
N VAL A 120 13.55 17.39 7.08
CA VAL A 120 14.01 17.96 8.34
C VAL A 120 15.22 18.84 8.01
N PRO A 121 15.06 20.18 8.00
CA PRO A 121 16.15 21.09 7.72
C PRO A 121 17.29 21.01 8.74
N LYS A 122 18.43 21.61 8.38
CA LYS A 122 19.54 21.84 9.32
C LYS A 122 19.04 22.41 10.65
N GLY A 123 19.48 21.83 11.76
CA GLY A 123 19.05 22.21 13.10
C GLY A 123 19.03 21.03 14.06
N THR A 124 18.68 21.28 15.31
CA THR A 124 18.58 20.25 16.35
C THR A 124 17.13 20.07 16.75
N TRP A 125 16.62 18.85 16.65
CA TRP A 125 15.19 18.55 16.74
C TRP A 125 14.93 17.57 17.89
N LEU A 126 14.62 18.11 19.08
CA LEU A 126 14.23 17.30 20.22
C LEU A 126 12.83 16.71 20.00
N THR A 127 12.68 15.39 20.12
CA THR A 127 11.39 14.70 19.95
C THR A 127 11.32 13.44 20.79
N GLY A 128 10.11 13.12 21.26
CA GLY A 128 9.77 11.80 21.77
C GLY A 128 9.49 10.81 20.63
N SER A 129 9.01 9.62 20.99
CA SER A 129 8.68 8.58 20.02
C SER A 129 7.48 8.95 19.15
N PHE A 130 7.57 8.61 17.87
CA PHE A 130 6.49 8.71 16.91
C PHE A 130 6.56 7.55 15.92
N ASN A 131 5.41 7.13 15.42
CA ASN A 131 5.31 6.00 14.50
C ASN A 131 5.29 6.51 13.06
N LEU A 132 6.12 5.92 12.20
CA LEU A 132 6.07 6.14 10.76
C LEU A 132 5.00 5.24 10.10
N THR A 133 4.54 5.64 8.92
CA THR A 133 3.63 4.86 8.09
C THR A 133 4.34 4.30 6.86
N SER A 134 3.73 3.33 6.18
CA SER A 134 4.19 2.84 4.88
C SER A 134 4.29 3.97 3.84
N ASN A 135 5.16 3.79 2.83
CA ASN A 135 5.38 4.76 1.76
C ASN A 135 5.63 6.18 2.30
N PHE A 136 6.50 6.29 3.30
CA PHE A 136 6.96 7.54 3.90
C PHE A 136 8.50 7.63 3.80
N THR A 137 9.04 8.81 3.55
CA THR A 137 10.48 9.10 3.58
C THR A 137 10.70 10.20 4.62
N LEU A 138 11.53 9.94 5.63
CA LEU A 138 12.03 10.99 6.51
C LEU A 138 13.41 11.40 5.98
N PHE A 139 13.50 12.58 5.37
CA PHE A 139 14.73 13.08 4.78
C PHE A 139 15.39 14.08 5.72
N LEU A 140 16.60 13.76 6.17
CA LEU A 140 17.39 14.64 7.03
C LEU A 140 18.38 15.41 6.16
N GLU A 141 18.27 16.73 6.16
CA GLU A 141 19.26 17.58 5.50
C GLU A 141 20.62 17.52 6.22
N GLU A 142 21.67 17.93 5.52
CA GLU A 142 23.01 18.02 6.11
C GLU A 142 23.00 18.94 7.34
N GLY A 143 23.45 18.41 8.48
CA GLY A 143 23.44 19.12 9.76
C GLY A 143 22.10 19.10 10.50
N ALA A 144 21.14 18.28 10.09
CA ALA A 144 19.97 17.96 10.91
C ALA A 144 20.32 16.90 11.97
N LEU A 145 20.08 17.21 13.24
CA LEU A 145 20.30 16.32 14.39
C LEU A 145 18.97 16.03 15.08
N ILE A 146 18.52 14.77 15.08
CA ILE A 146 17.35 14.34 15.85
C ILE A 146 17.79 13.94 17.26
N LEU A 147 17.26 14.61 18.28
CA LEU A 147 17.49 14.25 19.68
C LEU A 147 16.27 13.49 20.21
N GLY A 148 16.49 12.26 20.66
CA GLY A 148 15.47 11.51 21.39
C GLY A 148 15.32 12.04 22.81
N SER A 149 14.09 12.36 23.23
CA SER A 149 13.82 12.70 24.63
C SER A 149 14.05 11.46 25.51
N GLN A 150 14.83 11.61 26.58
CA GLN A 150 15.13 10.52 27.53
C GLN A 150 13.96 10.24 28.50
N GLY A 151 12.85 10.97 28.37
CA GLY A 151 11.63 10.71 29.12
C GLY A 151 11.06 9.35 28.75
N LEU A 152 11.38 8.32 29.55
CA LEU A 152 10.61 7.09 29.63
C LEU A 152 9.27 7.43 30.31
N ASP A 153 8.40 8.15 29.60
CA ASP A 153 6.97 8.24 29.92
C ASP A 153 6.15 7.33 28.99
N MET A 154 6.70 6.15 28.66
CA MET A 154 5.81 5.01 28.57
C MET A 154 5.11 4.92 29.92
N GLY A 155 3.79 5.12 29.93
CA GLY A 155 2.92 5.12 31.10
C GLY A 155 3.00 3.86 31.95
N CYS A 156 4.10 3.69 32.67
CA CYS A 156 4.20 2.97 33.93
C CYS A 156 4.68 3.99 34.96
N SER A 157 3.77 4.89 35.34
CA SER A 157 3.91 5.60 36.61
C SER A 157 3.80 4.54 37.72
N VAL A 158 4.93 4.05 38.22
CA VAL A 158 5.01 3.23 39.45
C VAL A 158 4.82 4.13 40.67
N SER A 159 3.87 5.07 40.60
CA SER A 159 3.59 6.05 41.65
C SER A 159 2.09 6.32 41.86
N ASP A 160 1.20 5.70 41.06
CA ASP A 160 -0.26 5.71 41.30
C ASP A 160 -0.77 4.46 42.06
N GLN A 161 0.13 3.69 42.68
CA GLN A 161 -0.23 2.64 43.63
C GLN A 161 0.42 2.91 44.98
N LEU A 162 0.17 4.09 45.55
CA LEU A 162 0.32 4.36 46.99
C LEU A 162 -0.38 5.67 47.34
N LYS A 163 -1.71 5.61 47.35
CA LYS A 163 -2.52 6.38 48.30
C LYS A 163 -3.38 5.36 49.03
N PHE A 164 -3.17 5.28 50.35
CA PHE A 164 -3.93 4.50 51.30
C PHE A 164 -5.44 4.79 51.18
#